data_AF-M2XUW4-F1
#
_entry.id   AF-M2XUW4-F1
#
_cell.length_a   1.000
_cell.length_b   1.000
_cell.length_c   1.000
_cell.angle_alpha   90.00
_cell.angle_beta   90.00
_cell.angle_gamma   90.00
#
_symmetry.space_group_name_H-M   'P 1'
#
loop_
_entity.id
_entity.type
_entity.pdbx_description
1 polymer ?
#
loop_
_entity_poly.entity_id
_entity_poly.type
_entity_poly.pdbx_seq_one_letter_code
_entity_poly.pdbx_strand_id
1 'polypeptide(L)'
;MRKSTKEEAPVTVLTSWCLRWNKAKSSIVIFGRRLENGRLEERFWRTSSVVKAFTPLLVITRHKSIYSLVGELNWQQSNLDASILRMFNLGLPSNWKSILLENIAHDQREKEKCQQDAIYNNCSSVYIAREEQYAISSGIEESFKMSRYSPRERRKRGQTETEKLCRSLRYTGWQKTD
;
A
#
# COMPACT_ATOMS: atom_id res chain seq x y z
N MET A 1 13.48 -52.94 25.59
CA MET A 1 13.35 -51.61 24.93
C MET A 1 13.63 -51.77 23.44
N ARG A 2 12.59 -51.74 22.58
CA ARG A 2 12.78 -51.74 21.13
C ARG A 2 13.09 -50.31 20.70
N LYS A 3 14.31 -50.03 20.24
CA LYS A 3 14.64 -48.77 19.57
C LYS A 3 13.84 -48.75 18.27
N SER A 4 12.78 -47.94 18.19
CA SER A 4 12.11 -47.72 16.92
C SER A 4 13.08 -46.96 16.02
N THR A 5 13.64 -47.63 15.03
CA THR A 5 14.24 -46.97 13.87
C THR A 5 13.14 -46.15 13.22
N LYS A 6 13.15 -44.83 13.45
CA LYS A 6 12.29 -43.89 12.75
C LYS A 6 12.70 -43.96 11.29
N GLU A 7 11.87 -44.59 10.47
CA GLU A 7 11.97 -44.52 9.03
C GLU A 7 11.89 -43.04 8.63
N GLU A 8 12.98 -42.50 8.11
CA GLU A 8 13.02 -41.10 7.68
C GLU A 8 12.08 -40.93 6.49
N ALA A 9 11.15 -39.99 6.58
CA ALA A 9 10.21 -39.72 5.50
C ALA A 9 10.99 -39.34 4.23
N PRO A 10 10.63 -39.89 3.05
CA PRO A 10 11.36 -39.62 1.82
C PRO A 10 11.30 -38.13 1.47
N VAL A 11 12.46 -37.57 1.11
CA VAL A 11 12.59 -36.17 0.70
C VAL A 11 12.31 -36.05 -0.79
N THR A 12 11.31 -35.25 -1.15
CA THR A 12 11.00 -34.97 -2.56
C THR A 12 11.78 -33.75 -3.04
N VAL A 13 12.55 -33.89 -4.12
CA VAL A 13 13.34 -32.77 -4.69
C VAL A 13 12.52 -32.01 -5.73
N LEU A 14 12.49 -30.68 -5.61
CA LEU A 14 11.90 -29.76 -6.57
C LEU A 14 13.00 -28.99 -7.31
N THR A 15 13.05 -29.15 -8.63
CA THR A 15 14.08 -28.59 -9.53
C THR A 15 13.62 -27.33 -10.27
N SER A 16 12.34 -27.00 -10.18
CA SER A 16 11.77 -25.70 -10.54
C SER A 16 10.55 -25.51 -9.67
N TRP A 17 10.41 -24.35 -9.03
CA TRP A 17 9.32 -24.16 -8.08
C TRP A 17 8.85 -22.71 -8.04
N CYS A 18 7.59 -22.49 -7.67
CA CYS A 18 7.03 -21.18 -7.42
C CYS A 18 6.17 -21.20 -6.15
N LEU A 19 6.03 -20.04 -5.54
CA LEU A 19 5.30 -19.88 -4.29
C LEU A 19 3.93 -19.29 -4.58
N ARG A 20 2.89 -19.84 -3.95
CA ARG A 20 1.56 -19.25 -3.96
C ARG A 20 1.04 -19.02 -2.56
N TRP A 21 0.67 -17.78 -2.27
CA TRP A 21 -0.01 -17.41 -1.05
C TRP A 21 -1.49 -17.80 -1.13
N ASN A 22 -1.92 -18.58 -0.15
CA ASN A 22 -3.31 -18.89 0.11
C ASN A 22 -3.82 -17.95 1.21
N LYS A 23 -4.41 -16.82 0.79
CA LYS A 23 -4.96 -15.78 1.67
C LYS A 23 -5.98 -16.35 2.68
N ALA A 24 -6.84 -17.27 2.24
CA ALA A 24 -7.88 -17.83 3.11
C ALA A 24 -7.32 -18.68 4.26
N LYS A 25 -6.13 -19.25 4.09
CA LYS A 25 -5.49 -20.13 5.09
C LYS A 25 -4.25 -19.50 5.72
N SER A 26 -3.93 -18.26 5.39
CA SER A 26 -2.68 -17.59 5.72
C SER A 26 -1.47 -18.52 5.61
N SER A 27 -1.37 -19.22 4.48
CA SER A 27 -0.31 -20.22 4.26
C SER A 27 0.25 -20.17 2.85
N ILE A 28 1.52 -20.54 2.70
CA ILE A 28 2.15 -20.73 1.39
C ILE A 28 1.91 -22.15 0.91
N VAL A 29 1.70 -22.30 -0.39
CA VAL A 29 1.77 -23.57 -1.12
C VAL A 29 2.89 -23.46 -2.14
N ILE A 30 3.64 -24.54 -2.32
CA ILE A 30 4.70 -24.62 -3.33
C ILE A 30 4.15 -25.38 -4.53
N PHE A 31 4.37 -24.84 -5.71
CA PHE A 31 4.19 -25.56 -6.96
C PHE A 31 5.56 -25.83 -7.55
N GLY A 32 5.78 -26.98 -8.18
CA GLY A 32 7.07 -27.24 -8.79
C GLY A 32 7.14 -28.55 -9.54
N ARG A 33 8.20 -28.70 -10.33
CA ARG A 33 8.55 -29.95 -11.00
C ARG A 33 9.38 -30.81 -10.07
N ARG A 34 8.94 -32.05 -9.90
CA ARG A 34 9.63 -33.03 -9.06
C ARG A 34 10.70 -33.75 -9.85
N LEU A 35 11.73 -34.18 -9.13
CA LEU A 35 12.66 -35.19 -9.60
C LEU A 35 12.25 -36.53 -8.98
N GLU A 36 11.71 -37.43 -9.79
CA GLU A 36 11.29 -38.77 -9.35
C GLU A 36 12.12 -39.82 -10.08
N ASN A 37 12.80 -40.69 -9.33
CA ASN A 37 13.67 -41.74 -9.89
C ASN A 37 14.69 -41.21 -10.91
N GLY A 38 15.24 -40.01 -10.68
CA GLY A 38 16.19 -39.34 -11.57
C GLY A 38 15.58 -38.75 -12.84
N ARG A 39 14.26 -38.79 -13.01
CA ARG A 39 13.54 -38.21 -14.14
C ARG A 39 12.78 -36.95 -13.72
N LEU A 40 12.86 -35.92 -14.54
CA LEU A 40 12.13 -34.68 -14.33
C LEU A 40 10.67 -34.89 -14.73
N GLU A 41 9.73 -34.64 -13.81
CA GLU A 41 8.31 -34.62 -14.16
C GLU A 41 8.00 -33.43 -15.08
N GLU A 42 7.26 -33.69 -16.16
CA GLU A 42 6.85 -32.64 -17.12
C GLU A 42 5.82 -31.67 -16.51
N ARG A 43 4.98 -32.19 -15.60
CA ARG A 43 3.85 -31.47 -15.01
C ARG A 43 4.26 -30.73 -13.74
N PHE A 44 3.63 -29.58 -13.52
CA PHE A 44 3.74 -28.88 -12.24
C PHE A 44 2.93 -29.59 -11.18
N TRP A 45 3.62 -30.07 -10.15
CA TRP A 45 3.00 -30.61 -8.95
C TRP A 45 2.66 -29.50 -7.97
N ARG A 46 1.62 -29.69 -7.13
CA ARG A 46 1.22 -28.80 -6.04
C ARG A 46 1.41 -29.44 -4.67
N THR A 47 2.14 -28.80 -3.75
CA THR A 47 2.26 -29.27 -2.37
C THR A 47 1.01 -28.95 -1.53
N SER A 48 0.92 -29.53 -0.33
CA SER A 48 0.03 -28.95 0.70
C SER A 48 0.66 -27.70 1.33
N SER A 49 -0.09 -27.01 2.19
CA SER A 49 0.38 -25.81 2.88
C SER A 49 1.69 -26.07 3.62
N VAL A 50 2.66 -25.19 3.42
CA VAL A 50 3.92 -25.20 4.15
C VAL A 50 3.64 -24.87 5.62
N VAL A 51 4.18 -25.69 6.52
CA VAL A 51 4.05 -25.50 7.96
C VAL A 51 5.30 -24.84 8.51
N LYS A 52 6.47 -25.35 8.12
CA LYS A 52 7.78 -24.93 8.63
C LYS A 52 8.84 -25.10 7.55
N ALA A 53 9.81 -24.19 7.52
CA ALA A 53 11.08 -24.39 6.84
C ALA A 53 12.13 -24.78 7.88
N PHE A 54 12.84 -25.89 7.67
CA PHE A 54 13.98 -26.28 8.49
C PHE A 54 15.23 -25.51 8.08
N THR A 55 15.45 -25.44 6.77
CA THR A 55 16.44 -24.58 6.13
C THR A 55 15.72 -23.85 4.98
N PRO A 56 16.33 -22.80 4.39
CA PRO A 56 15.74 -22.13 3.23
C PRO A 56 15.36 -23.09 2.09
N LEU A 57 16.11 -24.19 1.94
CA LEU A 57 15.92 -25.16 0.87
C LEU A 57 15.21 -26.44 1.33
N LEU A 58 14.72 -26.52 2.57
CA LEU A 58 14.08 -27.72 3.11
C LEU A 58 12.83 -27.37 3.89
N VAL A 59 11.68 -27.78 3.37
CA VAL A 59 10.37 -27.41 3.92
C VAL A 59 9.52 -28.63 4.28
N ILE A 60 8.76 -28.50 5.35
CA ILE A 60 7.73 -29.46 5.75
C ILE A 60 6.36 -28.88 5.45
N THR A 61 5.51 -29.72 4.89
CA THR A 61 4.11 -29.39 4.62
C THR A 61 3.16 -29.97 5.67
N ARG A 62 1.88 -29.58 5.62
CA ARG A 62 0.84 -30.01 6.57
C ARG A 62 0.70 -31.52 6.69
N HIS A 63 0.93 -32.26 5.60
CA HIS A 63 0.90 -33.73 5.58
C HIS A 63 2.22 -34.38 5.99
N LYS A 64 3.12 -33.64 6.65
CA LYS A 64 4.45 -34.10 7.06
C LYS A 64 5.38 -34.53 5.93
N SER A 65 5.01 -34.24 4.67
CA SER A 65 5.89 -34.44 3.52
C SER A 65 7.01 -33.40 3.52
N ILE A 66 8.22 -33.84 3.21
CA ILE A 66 9.44 -33.02 3.18
C ILE A 66 9.83 -32.75 1.74
N TYR A 67 10.07 -31.49 1.41
CA TYR A 67 10.50 -31.07 0.08
C TYR A 67 11.83 -30.34 0.15
N SER A 68 12.75 -30.68 -0.75
CA SER A 68 14.00 -29.96 -0.98
C SER A 68 13.86 -29.05 -2.21
N LEU A 69 14.17 -27.77 -2.04
CA LEU A 69 14.09 -26.74 -3.07
C LEU A 69 15.49 -26.56 -3.66
N VAL A 70 15.83 -27.33 -4.69
CA VAL A 70 17.17 -27.30 -5.30
C VAL A 70 17.21 -26.42 -6.55
N GLY A 71 16.05 -26.24 -7.18
CA GLY A 71 15.89 -25.45 -8.39
C GLY A 71 15.75 -23.95 -8.21
N GLU A 72 15.54 -23.28 -9.34
CA GLU A 72 15.23 -21.86 -9.38
C GLU A 72 13.77 -21.58 -9.01
N LEU A 73 13.58 -20.45 -8.30
CA LEU A 73 12.27 -19.89 -8.02
C LEU A 73 11.72 -19.21 -9.28
N ASN A 74 10.62 -19.73 -9.82
CA ASN A 74 9.92 -19.14 -10.96
C ASN A 74 8.98 -18.01 -10.49
N TRP A 75 9.39 -16.76 -10.70
CA TRP A 75 8.67 -15.57 -10.24
C TRP A 75 7.37 -15.35 -11.03
N GLN A 76 7.37 -15.67 -12.31
CA GLN A 76 6.24 -15.40 -13.23
C GLN A 76 4.97 -16.19 -12.86
N GLN A 77 5.13 -17.36 -12.22
CA GLN A 77 4.03 -18.22 -11.83
C GLN A 77 3.55 -18.02 -10.38
N SER A 78 4.24 -17.15 -9.63
CA SER A 78 3.88 -16.78 -8.28
C SER A 78 2.75 -15.74 -8.25
N ASN A 79 1.98 -15.73 -7.16
CA ASN A 79 1.02 -14.66 -6.87
C ASN A 79 1.48 -13.76 -5.71
N LEU A 80 2.77 -13.77 -5.41
CA LEU A 80 3.42 -12.90 -4.43
C LEU A 80 4.03 -11.70 -5.14
N ASP A 81 4.14 -10.59 -4.42
CA ASP A 81 4.80 -9.40 -4.94
C ASP A 81 6.29 -9.63 -5.15
N ALA A 82 6.86 -8.93 -6.13
CA ALA A 82 8.27 -9.07 -6.51
C ALA A 82 9.22 -8.76 -5.34
N SER A 83 8.85 -7.85 -4.44
CA SER A 83 9.61 -7.52 -3.23
C SER A 83 9.73 -8.73 -2.29
N ILE A 84 8.64 -9.46 -2.08
CA ILE A 84 8.62 -10.70 -1.31
C ILE A 84 9.44 -11.79 -2.01
N LEU A 85 9.25 -11.95 -3.32
CA LEU A 85 9.96 -12.97 -4.09
C LEU A 85 11.48 -12.76 -4.07
N ARG A 86 11.95 -11.51 -4.06
CA ARG A 86 13.38 -11.20 -3.87
C ARG A 86 13.92 -11.72 -2.54
N MET A 87 13.15 -11.59 -1.46
CA MET A 87 13.53 -12.14 -0.15
C MET A 87 13.58 -13.68 -0.15
N PHE A 88 12.82 -14.32 -1.04
CA PHE A 88 12.72 -15.77 -1.14
C PHE A 88 13.61 -16.38 -2.26
N ASN A 89 14.47 -15.57 -2.89
CA ASN A 89 15.30 -16.01 -4.01
C ASN A 89 16.28 -17.12 -3.61
N LEU A 90 16.72 -17.14 -2.35
CA LEU A 90 17.61 -18.17 -1.79
C LEU A 90 16.85 -19.30 -1.07
N GLY A 91 15.55 -19.42 -1.31
CA GLY A 91 14.68 -20.37 -0.62
C GLY A 91 13.69 -19.72 0.33
N LEU A 92 12.97 -20.54 1.09
CA LEU A 92 11.94 -20.10 2.01
C LEU A 92 12.50 -19.91 3.43
N PRO A 93 12.70 -18.67 3.91
CA PRO A 93 13.30 -18.42 5.21
C PRO A 93 12.43 -18.95 6.35
N SER A 94 13.02 -19.29 7.50
CA SER A 94 12.30 -19.88 8.64
C SER A 94 11.17 -18.98 9.18
N ASN A 95 11.33 -17.67 9.06
CA ASN A 95 10.37 -16.63 9.46
C ASN A 95 9.45 -16.16 8.31
N TRP A 96 9.30 -16.93 7.23
CA TRP A 96 8.48 -16.55 6.06
C TRP A 96 7.05 -16.11 6.41
N LYS A 97 6.44 -16.69 7.45
CA LYS A 97 5.08 -16.32 7.89
C LYS A 97 5.02 -14.86 8.32
N SER A 98 5.98 -14.44 9.14
CA SER A 98 6.04 -13.07 9.65
C SER A 98 6.26 -12.08 8.51
N ILE A 99 7.18 -12.40 7.60
CA ILE A 99 7.47 -11.59 6.41
C ILE A 99 6.20 -11.36 5.58
N LEU A 100 5.42 -12.42 5.33
CA LEU A 100 4.18 -12.29 4.56
C LEU A 100 3.11 -11.48 5.30
N LEU A 101 2.93 -11.72 6.60
CA LEU A 101 1.93 -11.00 7.39
C LEU A 101 2.27 -9.51 7.52
N GLU A 102 3.55 -9.18 7.71
CA GLU A 102 4.03 -7.81 7.76
C GLU A 102 3.82 -7.07 6.44
N ASN A 103 4.12 -7.75 5.32
CA ASN A 103 3.92 -7.16 4.00
C ASN A 103 2.42 -6.92 3.71
N ILE A 104 1.55 -7.87 4.06
CA ILE A 104 0.09 -7.69 3.94
C ILE A 104 -0.39 -6.52 4.80
N ALA A 105 0.11 -6.39 6.03
CA ALA A 105 -0.24 -5.28 6.92
C ALA A 105 0.29 -3.94 6.40
N HIS A 106 1.46 -3.93 5.77
CA HIS A 106 2.01 -2.75 5.11
C HIS A 106 1.12 -2.31 3.94
N ASP A 107 0.73 -3.23 3.06
CA ASP A 107 -0.16 -2.95 1.93
C ASP A 107 -1.53 -2.44 2.35
N GLN A 108 -2.05 -2.93 3.49
CA GLN A 108 -3.30 -2.41 4.06
C GLN A 108 -3.13 -0.97 4.55
N ARG A 109 -2.06 -0.68 5.29
CA ARG A 109 -1.77 0.68 5.77
C ARG A 109 -1.58 1.68 4.64
N GLU A 110 -0.88 1.30 3.57
CA GLU A 110 -0.70 2.17 2.40
C GLU A 110 -2.03 2.44 1.68
N LYS A 111 -2.92 1.45 1.58
CA LYS A 111 -4.27 1.65 1.01
C LYS A 111 -5.13 2.56 1.86
N GLU A 112 -5.08 2.39 3.18
CA GLU A 112 -5.81 3.25 4.13
C GLU A 112 -5.29 4.69 4.06
N LYS A 113 -3.97 4.88 3.98
CA LYS A 113 -3.35 6.20 3.84
C LYS A 113 -3.76 6.87 2.53
N CYS A 114 -3.71 6.17 1.40
CA CYS A 114 -4.19 6.69 0.11
C CYS A 114 -5.68 7.07 0.15
N GLN A 115 -6.51 6.31 0.87
CA GLN A 115 -7.93 6.66 1.06
C GLN A 115 -8.09 7.91 1.93
N GLN A 116 -7.32 8.03 3.01
CA GLN A 116 -7.33 9.21 3.86
C GLN A 116 -6.86 10.46 3.11
N ASP A 117 -5.79 10.36 2.32
CA ASP A 117 -5.28 11.47 1.51
C ASP A 117 -6.32 11.90 0.45
N ALA A 118 -7.02 10.93 -0.16
CA ALA A 118 -8.12 11.23 -1.09
C ALA A 118 -9.29 11.93 -0.41
N ILE A 119 -9.67 11.50 0.80
CA ILE A 119 -10.71 12.16 1.60
C ILE A 119 -10.28 13.58 1.98
N TYR A 120 -9.05 13.76 2.45
CA TYR A 120 -8.51 15.05 2.84
C TYR A 120 -8.51 16.04 1.65
N ASN A 121 -8.03 15.60 0.49
CA ASN A 121 -8.01 16.42 -0.72
C ASN A 121 -9.42 16.80 -1.18
N ASN A 122 -10.39 15.89 -1.05
CA ASN A 122 -11.78 16.18 -1.40
C ASN A 122 -12.45 17.14 -0.39
N CYS A 123 -12.20 16.99 0.91
CA CYS A 123 -12.72 17.92 1.91
C CYS A 123 -12.11 19.32 1.78
N SER A 124 -10.82 19.42 1.45
CA SER A 124 -10.13 20.69 1.22
C SER A 124 -10.72 21.44 0.03
N SER A 125 -10.98 20.75 -1.10
CA SER A 125 -11.59 21.39 -2.27
C SER A 125 -13.02 21.87 -2.00
N VAL A 126 -13.81 21.11 -1.24
CA VAL A 126 -15.16 21.54 -0.80
C VAL A 126 -15.09 22.78 0.09
N TYR A 127 -14.12 22.85 1.01
CA TYR A 127 -13.95 24.03 1.87
C TYR A 127 -13.60 25.28 1.06
N ILE A 128 -12.63 25.18 0.14
CA ILE A 128 -12.23 26.29 -0.74
C ILE A 128 -13.43 26.76 -1.58
N ALA A 129 -14.15 25.84 -2.21
CA ALA A 129 -15.33 26.18 -3.01
C ALA A 129 -16.41 26.89 -2.19
N ARG A 130 -16.55 26.53 -0.90
CA ARG A 130 -17.52 27.16 0.00
C ARG A 130 -17.10 28.58 0.39
N GLU A 131 -15.83 28.82 0.69
CA GLU A 131 -15.32 30.17 0.97
C GLU A 131 -15.47 31.08 -0.26
N GLU A 132 -15.19 30.57 -1.46
CA GLU A 132 -15.43 31.31 -2.71
C GLU A 132 -16.90 31.66 -2.89
N GLN A 133 -17.82 30.72 -2.63
CA GLN A 133 -19.27 31.01 -2.67
C GLN A 133 -19.69 32.07 -1.63
N TYR A 134 -19.13 32.03 -0.42
CA TYR A 134 -19.41 33.05 0.60
C TYR A 134 -18.88 34.42 0.18
N ALA A 135 -17.67 34.51 -0.35
CA ALA A 135 -17.10 35.76 -0.84
C ALA A 135 -17.90 36.36 -2.00
N ILE A 136 -18.38 35.52 -2.93
CA ILE A 136 -19.25 35.95 -4.03
C ILE A 136 -20.59 36.48 -3.49
N SER A 137 -21.23 35.75 -2.58
CA SER A 137 -22.54 36.14 -2.04
C SER A 137 -22.49 37.43 -1.20
N SER A 138 -21.45 37.60 -0.37
CA SER A 138 -21.26 38.83 0.40
C SER A 138 -20.98 40.05 -0.51
N GLY A 139 -20.15 39.88 -1.54
CA GLY A 139 -19.88 40.94 -2.53
C GLY A 139 -21.11 41.34 -3.34
N ILE A 140 -21.98 40.38 -3.68
CA ILE A 140 -23.29 40.67 -4.32
C ILE A 140 -24.19 41.45 -3.37
N GLU A 141 -24.26 41.07 -2.10
CA GLU A 141 -25.12 41.74 -1.12
C GLU A 141 -24.66 43.18 -0.85
N GLU A 142 -23.35 43.42 -0.76
CA GLU A 142 -22.77 44.78 -0.68
C GLU A 142 -23.09 45.60 -1.92
N SER A 143 -22.95 45.02 -3.12
CA SER A 143 -23.31 45.67 -4.38
C SER A 143 -24.80 46.03 -4.44
N PHE A 144 -25.68 45.17 -3.92
CA PHE A 144 -27.12 45.45 -3.80
C PHE A 144 -27.44 46.51 -2.74
N LYS A 145 -26.73 46.54 -1.61
CA LYS A 145 -26.86 47.64 -0.62
C LYS A 145 -26.43 48.97 -1.26
N MET A 146 -25.35 48.97 -2.02
CA MET A 146 -24.83 50.13 -2.74
C MET A 146 -25.82 50.68 -3.78
N SER A 147 -26.60 49.83 -4.44
CA SER A 147 -27.59 50.24 -5.44
C SER A 147 -28.81 50.97 -4.85
N ARG A 148 -29.12 50.76 -3.56
CA ARG A 148 -30.24 51.43 -2.87
C ARG A 148 -29.92 52.86 -2.41
N TYR A 149 -28.65 53.25 -2.37
CA TYR A 149 -28.25 54.63 -2.03
C TYR A 149 -28.40 55.57 -3.24
N SER A 150 -28.78 56.81 -2.97
CA SER A 150 -28.84 57.85 -4.00
C SER A 150 -27.42 58.18 -4.54
N PRO A 151 -27.30 58.71 -5.76
CA PRO A 151 -26.00 59.06 -6.35
C PRO A 151 -25.13 60.00 -5.48
N ARG A 152 -25.76 60.88 -4.67
CA ARG A 152 -25.06 61.77 -3.73
C ARG A 152 -24.48 61.01 -2.52
N GLU A 153 -25.18 59.99 -2.03
CA GLU A 153 -24.73 59.17 -0.90
C GLU A 153 -23.64 58.18 -1.30
N ARG A 154 -23.71 57.62 -2.52
CA ARG A 154 -22.64 56.76 -3.08
C ARG A 154 -21.31 57.50 -3.20
N ARG A 155 -21.31 58.78 -3.62
CA ARG A 155 -20.10 59.60 -3.71
C ARG A 155 -19.44 59.86 -2.35
N LYS A 156 -20.24 60.11 -1.31
CA LYS A 156 -19.70 60.30 0.06
C LYS A 156 -19.08 59.03 0.63
N ARG A 157 -19.67 57.85 0.41
CA ARG A 157 -19.11 56.58 0.93
C ARG A 157 -17.95 56.04 0.10
N GLY A 158 -18.01 56.16 -1.24
CA GLY A 158 -16.93 55.72 -2.13
C GLY A 158 -15.61 56.46 -1.90
N GLN A 159 -15.65 57.75 -1.53
CA GLN A 159 -14.46 58.52 -1.12
C GLN A 159 -13.86 58.00 0.21
N THR A 160 -14.69 57.65 1.20
CA THR A 160 -14.18 57.15 2.49
C THR A 160 -13.57 55.74 2.43
N GLU A 161 -14.05 54.85 1.56
CA GLU A 161 -13.48 53.50 1.45
C GLU A 161 -12.20 53.46 0.62
N THR A 162 -12.14 54.20 -0.49
CA THR A 162 -10.90 54.34 -1.27
C THR A 162 -9.81 55.07 -0.49
N GLU A 163 -10.15 56.10 0.30
CA GLU A 163 -9.18 56.74 1.22
C GLU A 163 -8.71 55.80 2.35
N LYS A 164 -9.56 54.90 2.87
CA LYS A 164 -9.17 53.89 3.86
C LYS A 164 -8.27 52.80 3.28
N LEU A 165 -8.56 52.30 2.08
CA LEU A 165 -7.71 51.34 1.36
C LEU A 165 -6.34 51.96 1.00
N CYS A 166 -6.34 53.20 0.51
CA CYS A 166 -5.11 53.94 0.23
C CYS A 166 -4.29 54.29 1.49
N ARG A 167 -4.91 54.42 2.67
CA ARG A 167 -4.20 54.59 3.95
C ARG A 167 -3.65 53.27 4.50
N SER A 168 -4.38 52.17 4.35
CA SER A 168 -3.94 50.82 4.76
C SER A 168 -2.71 50.35 3.98
N LEU A 169 -2.69 50.54 2.66
CA LEU A 169 -1.58 50.15 1.79
C LEU A 169 -0.29 50.99 1.98
N ARG A 170 -0.38 52.15 2.64
CA ARG A 170 0.82 52.93 3.03
C ARG A 170 1.46 52.44 4.33
N TYR A 171 0.77 51.61 5.12
CA TYR A 171 1.27 51.09 6.39
C TYR A 171 2.00 49.75 6.28
N THR A 172 1.87 49.05 5.15
CA THR A 172 2.53 47.75 4.92
C THR A 172 3.79 47.85 4.04
N GLY A 173 4.12 49.03 3.54
CA GLY A 173 5.37 49.28 2.83
C GLY A 173 6.41 49.92 3.75
N TRP A 174 7.58 49.28 3.83
CA TRP A 174 8.84 49.73 4.47
C TRP A 174 9.07 49.32 5.93
N GLN A 175 9.07 48.02 6.22
CA GLN A 175 10.13 47.50 7.10
C GLN A 175 11.34 47.19 6.22
N LYS A 176 12.35 48.06 6.29
CA LYS A 176 13.71 47.74 5.84
C LYS A 176 14.22 46.59 6.70
N THR A 177 14.46 45.44 6.08
CA THR A 177 15.34 44.42 6.62
C THR A 177 16.77 44.89 6.42
N ASP A 178 17.45 45.23 7.50
CA ASP A 178 18.92 45.26 7.57
C ASP A 178 19.46 43.85 7.86
#